data_AF-A0A518HFW8-F1
#
_entry.id   AF-A0A518HFW8-F1
#
_cell.length_a   1.000
_cell.length_b   1.000
_cell.length_c   1.000
_cell.angle_alpha   90.00
_cell.angle_beta   90.00
_cell.angle_gamma   90.00
#
_symmetry.space_group_name_H-M   'P 1'
#
loop_
_entity.id
_entity.type
_entity.pdbx_description
1 polymer ?
#
loop_
_entity_poly.entity_id
_entity_poly.type
_entity_poly.pdbx_seq_one_letter_code
_entity_poly.pdbx_strand_id
1 'polypeptide(L)'
;KPSFIAGGGAFGYKMDDIRVDVEGVYSYLNKNDVKDVVFTPADGATISLTTISGLVNVYYDIAIEDMPITPYVGVGVAAAYVSPRSENPINNQNSKFGFAEQVKGGVNYEVTPEVKHYAAARYFGSFGAHF
;
A
#
# COMPACT_ATOMS: atom_id res chain seq x y z
N LYS A 1 -11.29 6.05 18.39
CA LYS A 1 -10.10 6.59 17.67
C LYS A 1 -10.09 6.01 16.27
N PRO A 2 -9.89 6.79 15.20
CA PRO A 2 -9.66 6.23 13.88
C PRO A 2 -8.38 5.37 13.92
N SER A 3 -8.41 4.22 13.26
CA SER A 3 -7.27 3.31 13.20
C SER A 3 -7.08 2.74 11.80
N PHE A 4 -5.83 2.44 11.49
CA PHE A 4 -5.41 1.85 10.24
C PHE A 4 -4.45 0.71 10.53
N ILE A 5 -4.66 -0.42 9.86
CA ILE A 5 -3.68 -1.49 9.80
C ILE A 5 -3.55 -1.95 8.37
N ALA A 6 -2.32 -2.12 7.91
CA ALA A 6 -2.01 -2.73 6.64
C ALA A 6 -0.89 -3.73 6.83
N GLY A 7 -0.97 -4.82 6.09
CA GLY A 7 0.05 -5.86 6.05
C GLY A 7 0.07 -6.47 4.66
N GLY A 8 1.23 -6.96 4.27
CA GLY A 8 1.41 -7.54 2.95
C GLY A 8 2.67 -8.37 2.88
N GLY A 9 2.84 -9.03 1.75
CA GLY A 9 4.02 -9.80 1.42
C GLY A 9 4.35 -9.61 -0.05
N ALA A 10 5.62 -9.75 -0.38
CA ALA A 10 6.08 -9.72 -1.76
C ALA A 10 6.97 -10.93 -2.04
N PHE A 11 6.91 -11.41 -3.27
CA PHE A 11 7.83 -12.40 -3.80
C PHE A 11 8.36 -11.90 -5.13
N GLY A 12 9.64 -12.18 -5.41
CA GLY A 12 10.30 -11.59 -6.56
C GLY A 12 11.61 -12.26 -6.90
N TYR A 13 12.27 -11.73 -7.91
CA TYR A 13 13.54 -12.20 -8.43
C TYR A 13 14.48 -11.03 -8.69
N LYS A 14 15.76 -11.24 -8.42
CA LYS A 14 16.83 -10.27 -8.66
C LYS A 14 17.76 -10.80 -9.76
N MET A 15 17.99 -9.97 -10.77
CA MET A 15 18.89 -10.14 -11.91
C MET A 15 19.91 -9.01 -11.85
N ASP A 16 21.09 -9.29 -11.28
CA ASP A 16 22.13 -8.27 -11.04
C ASP A 16 21.57 -7.03 -10.32
N ASP A 17 21.59 -5.86 -10.95
CA ASP A 17 21.08 -4.62 -10.37
C ASP A 17 19.56 -4.46 -10.50
N ILE A 18 18.90 -5.30 -11.30
CA ILE A 18 17.46 -5.22 -11.55
C ILE A 18 16.72 -6.21 -10.65
N ARG A 19 15.66 -5.75 -9.98
CA ARG A 19 14.78 -6.62 -9.19
C ARG A 19 13.34 -6.43 -9.61
N VAL A 20 12.60 -7.53 -9.73
CA VAL A 20 11.17 -7.52 -10.03
C VAL A 20 10.44 -8.24 -8.89
N ASP A 21 9.35 -7.65 -8.39
CA ASP A 21 8.50 -8.31 -7.39
C ASP A 21 7.00 -8.16 -7.70
N VAL A 22 6.24 -9.07 -7.11
CA VAL A 22 4.78 -9.01 -7.01
C VAL A 22 4.44 -8.92 -5.52
N GLU A 23 3.65 -7.92 -5.15
CA GLU A 23 3.25 -7.64 -3.77
C GLU A 23 1.73 -7.78 -3.63
N GLY A 24 1.29 -8.45 -2.56
CA GLY A 24 -0.09 -8.47 -2.13
C GLY A 24 -0.24 -7.72 -0.81
N VAL A 25 -1.21 -6.80 -0.73
CA VAL A 25 -1.45 -5.99 0.47
C VAL A 25 -2.92 -6.09 0.88
N TYR A 26 -3.14 -6.35 2.16
CA TYR A 26 -4.43 -6.23 2.82
C TYR A 26 -4.38 -5.02 3.75
N SER A 27 -5.43 -4.21 3.72
CA SER A 27 -5.56 -3.12 4.69
C SER A 27 -6.98 -2.94 5.19
N TYR A 28 -7.07 -2.46 6.42
CA TYR A 28 -8.31 -2.19 7.13
C TYR A 28 -8.24 -0.81 7.77
N LEU A 29 -9.23 0.01 7.43
CA LEU A 29 -9.46 1.34 7.98
C LEU A 29 -10.75 1.33 8.79
N ASN A 30 -10.68 1.79 10.03
CA ASN A 30 -11.85 1.99 10.87
C ASN A 30 -12.07 3.50 11.09
N LYS A 31 -13.20 4.03 10.61
CA LYS A 31 -13.69 5.35 10.99
C LYS A 31 -14.63 5.18 12.19
N ASN A 32 -14.11 5.51 13.37
CA ASN A 32 -14.95 5.78 14.53
C ASN A 32 -15.48 7.21 14.45
N ASP A 33 -16.75 7.38 14.78
CA ASP A 33 -17.50 8.64 14.81
C ASP A 33 -16.69 9.78 15.45
N VAL A 34 -16.08 10.64 14.63
CA VAL A 34 -15.37 11.84 15.10
C VAL A 34 -16.45 12.90 15.29
N LYS A 35 -16.88 13.10 16.54
CA LYS A 35 -17.94 14.04 16.92
C LYS A 35 -17.70 15.51 16.57
N ASP A 36 -16.53 15.89 16.05
CA ASP A 36 -16.15 17.29 15.80
C ASP A 36 -15.74 17.61 14.35
N VAL A 37 -15.99 16.71 13.39
CA VAL A 37 -16.03 17.08 11.97
C VAL A 37 -17.44 16.85 11.49
N VAL A 38 -18.21 17.94 11.35
CA VAL A 38 -19.55 17.92 10.76
C VAL A 38 -19.42 17.59 9.27
N PHE A 39 -19.22 16.33 8.97
CA PHE A 39 -20.03 15.72 7.93
C PHE A 39 -21.35 15.42 8.61
N THR A 40 -22.46 15.77 7.98
CA THR A 40 -23.78 15.32 8.43
C THR A 40 -24.07 14.01 7.69
N PRO A 41 -23.58 12.82 8.11
CA PRO A 41 -24.25 11.61 7.70
C PRO A 41 -25.61 11.64 8.41
N ALA A 42 -26.68 11.42 7.66
CA ALA A 42 -28.03 11.45 8.22
C ALA A 42 -28.23 10.46 9.39
N ASP A 43 -27.32 9.50 9.60
CA ASP A 43 -27.34 8.59 10.73
C ASP A 43 -25.90 8.22 11.11
N GLY A 44 -25.59 8.17 12.42
CA GLY A 44 -24.28 7.89 13.01
C GLY A 44 -23.74 6.48 12.76
N ALA A 45 -23.59 6.09 11.50
CA ALA A 45 -23.09 4.80 11.07
C ALA A 45 -21.55 4.78 11.08
N THR A 46 -20.98 3.81 11.79
CA THR A 46 -19.56 3.43 11.67
C THR A 46 -19.30 2.94 10.25
N ILE A 47 -18.36 3.58 9.53
CA ILE A 47 -17.92 3.16 8.20
C ILE A 47 -16.51 2.59 8.33
N SER A 48 -16.34 1.32 7.99
CA SER A 48 -15.01 0.71 7.85
C SER A 48 -14.73 0.38 6.39
N LEU A 49 -13.46 0.37 6.00
CA LEU A 49 -13.02 0.05 4.64
C LEU A 49 -12.02 -1.09 4.71
N THR A 50 -12.27 -2.13 3.94
CA THR A 50 -11.28 -3.19 3.67
C THR A 50 -10.77 -3.01 2.26
N THR A 51 -9.46 -3.07 2.07
CA THR A 51 -8.84 -3.02 0.74
C THR A 51 -7.92 -4.21 0.54
N ILE A 52 -8.05 -4.86 -0.61
CA ILE A 52 -7.08 -5.84 -1.10
C ILE A 52 -6.45 -5.25 -2.35
N SER A 53 -5.12 -5.22 -2.41
CA SER A 53 -4.39 -4.76 -3.59
C SER A 53 -3.30 -5.73 -4.01
N GLY A 54 -3.06 -5.75 -5.32
CA GLY A 54 -1.93 -6.42 -5.95
C GLY A 54 -1.07 -5.38 -6.66
N LEU A 55 0.24 -5.53 -6.54
CA LEU A 55 1.23 -4.64 -7.15
C LEU A 55 2.28 -5.46 -7.90
N VAL A 56 2.77 -4.89 -8.99
CA VAL A 56 3.97 -5.38 -9.69
C VAL A 56 4.97 -4.24 -9.73
N ASN A 57 6.20 -4.49 -9.28
CA ASN A 57 7.23 -3.47 -9.20
C ASN A 57 8.52 -3.93 -9.87
N VAL A 58 9.24 -2.97 -10.43
CA VAL A 58 10.60 -3.12 -10.95
C VAL A 58 11.49 -2.12 -10.24
N TYR A 59 12.67 -2.57 -9.82
CA TYR A 59 13.66 -1.78 -9.10
C TYR A 59 15.01 -1.83 -9.79
N TYR A 60 15.76 -0.77 -9.56
CA TYR A 60 17.18 -0.68 -9.83
C TYR A 60 17.90 -0.47 -8.49
N ASP A 61 18.69 -1.46 -8.09
CA ASP A 61 19.57 -1.41 -6.93
C ASP A 61 20.87 -0.71 -7.34
N ILE A 62 21.27 0.30 -6.56
CA ILE A 62 22.50 1.06 -6.79
C ILE A 62 23.61 0.36 -6.01
N ALA A 63 24.50 -0.31 -6.73
CA ALA A 63 25.68 -0.92 -6.15
C ALA A 63 26.65 0.15 -5.63
N ILE A 64 27.04 0.05 -4.37
CA ILE A 64 28.10 0.85 -3.77
C ILE A 64 29.11 -0.13 -3.21
N GLU A 65 30.34 -0.08 -3.73
CA GLU A 65 31.42 -0.96 -3.28
C GLU A 65 31.69 -0.77 -1.78
N ASP A 66 31.97 -1.87 -1.09
CA ASP A 66 32.38 -1.93 0.32
C ASP A 66 31.41 -1.30 1.33
N MET A 67 30.12 -1.16 0.98
CA MET A 67 29.10 -0.62 1.87
C MET A 67 28.01 -1.66 2.20
N PRO A 68 27.60 -1.80 3.48
CA PRO A 68 26.52 -2.70 3.87
C PRO A 68 25.12 -2.16 3.50
N ILE A 69 25.05 -1.02 2.83
CA ILE A 69 23.83 -0.33 2.43
C ILE A 69 23.72 -0.33 0.91
N THR A 70 22.58 -0.78 0.39
CA THR A 70 22.24 -0.74 -1.04
C THR A 70 21.03 0.18 -1.25
N PRO A 71 21.22 1.43 -1.72
CA PRO A 71 20.13 2.29 -2.16
C PRO A 71 19.42 1.69 -3.38
N TYR A 72 18.15 2.02 -3.57
CA TYR A 72 17.41 1.63 -4.76
C TYR A 72 16.31 2.62 -5.13
N VAL A 73 15.95 2.61 -6.41
CA VAL A 73 14.77 3.27 -6.94
C VAL A 73 13.90 2.25 -7.66
N GLY A 74 12.62 2.52 -7.79
CA GLY A 74 11.73 1.65 -8.54
C GLY A 74 10.44 2.31 -8.96
N VAL A 75 9.78 1.62 -9.88
CA VAL A 75 8.49 1.98 -10.43
C VAL A 75 7.58 0.76 -10.41
N GLY A 76 6.28 0.99 -10.34
CA GLY A 76 5.32 -0.10 -10.30
C GLY A 76 3.93 0.33 -10.70
N VAL A 77 3.08 -0.67 -10.85
CA VAL A 77 1.65 -0.50 -11.09
C VAL A 77 0.88 -1.33 -10.08
N ALA A 78 -0.29 -0.86 -9.70
CA ALA A 78 -1.12 -1.46 -8.68
C ALA A 78 -2.59 -1.45 -9.09
N ALA A 79 -3.31 -2.48 -8.66
CA ALA A 79 -4.77 -2.53 -8.68
C ALA A 79 -5.28 -2.83 -7.27
N ALA A 80 -6.37 -2.19 -6.88
CA ALA A 80 -6.97 -2.34 -5.57
C ALA A 80 -8.48 -2.54 -5.68
N TYR A 81 -9.03 -3.41 -4.84
CA TYR A 81 -10.46 -3.58 -4.62
C TYR A 81 -10.80 -3.10 -3.21
N VAL A 82 -11.63 -2.06 -3.14
CA VAL A 82 -12.03 -1.39 -1.90
C VAL A 82 -13.48 -1.76 -1.59
N SER A 83 -13.70 -2.34 -0.42
CA SER A 83 -15.02 -2.76 0.07
C SER A 83 -15.37 -1.98 1.33
N PRO A 84 -16.34 -1.06 1.26
CA PRO A 84 -16.92 -0.45 2.45
C PRO A 84 -17.77 -1.46 3.24
N ARG A 85 -17.71 -1.36 4.57
CA ARG A 85 -18.53 -2.11 5.51
C ARG A 85 -19.18 -1.14 6.49
N SER A 86 -20.51 -1.16 6.50
CA SER A 86 -21.34 -0.33 7.38
C SER A 86 -22.16 -1.22 8.32
N GLU A 87 -22.30 -0.79 9.57
CA GLU A 87 -23.10 -1.48 10.59
C GLU A 87 -24.61 -1.31 10.39
N ASN A 88 -25.02 -0.22 9.70
CA ASN A 88 -26.40 0.05 9.28
C ASN A 88 -26.41 0.40 7.78
N PRO A 89 -26.60 -0.57 6.87
CA PRO A 89 -26.57 -0.32 5.43
C PRO A 89 -27.84 0.43 4.99
N ILE A 90 -27.84 1.75 5.08
CA ILE A 90 -28.94 2.61 4.59
C ILE A 90 -28.77 2.93 3.09
N ASN A 91 -27.69 2.47 2.47
CA ASN A 91 -27.48 2.56 1.04
C ASN A 91 -26.55 1.44 0.57
N ASN A 92 -26.78 0.96 -0.64
CA ASN A 92 -26.04 -0.11 -1.31
C ASN A 92 -24.58 0.31 -1.53
N GLN A 93 -23.75 0.16 -0.49
CA GLN A 93 -22.34 0.57 -0.48
C GLN A 93 -21.56 -0.39 -1.39
N ASN A 94 -21.51 -0.06 -2.67
CA ASN A 94 -20.86 -0.89 -3.68
C ASN A 94 -19.33 -0.80 -3.57
N SER A 95 -18.68 -1.95 -3.60
CA SER A 95 -17.22 -2.04 -3.70
C SER A 95 -16.71 -1.45 -5.03
N LYS A 96 -15.48 -0.93 -5.03
CA LYS A 96 -14.88 -0.28 -6.20
C LYS A 96 -13.49 -0.82 -6.50
N PHE A 97 -13.16 -0.86 -7.79
CA PHE A 97 -11.80 -1.11 -8.28
C PHE A 97 -11.08 0.20 -8.56
N GLY A 98 -9.78 0.27 -8.26
CA GLY A 98 -8.92 1.40 -8.58
C GLY A 98 -7.56 0.94 -9.08
N PHE A 99 -6.92 1.79 -9.89
CA PHE A 99 -5.58 1.56 -10.42
C PHE A 99 -4.64 2.66 -9.93
N ALA A 100 -3.36 2.33 -9.78
CA ALA A 100 -2.35 3.32 -9.44
C ALA A 100 -1.00 3.01 -10.09
N GLU A 101 -0.27 4.05 -10.44
CA GLU A 101 1.15 3.99 -10.72
C GLU A 101 1.91 4.30 -9.42
N GLN A 102 3.10 3.73 -9.27
CA GLN A 102 3.93 3.88 -8.09
C GLN A 102 5.34 4.28 -8.48
N VAL A 103 5.94 5.18 -7.70
CA VAL A 103 7.39 5.36 -7.63
C VAL A 103 7.86 5.07 -6.20
N LYS A 104 9.01 4.41 -6.06
CA LYS A 104 9.57 4.01 -4.77
C LYS A 104 11.06 4.33 -4.72
N GLY A 105 11.51 4.79 -3.57
CA GLY A 105 12.93 5.00 -3.27
C GLY A 105 13.23 4.50 -1.86
N GLY A 106 14.38 3.86 -1.68
CA GLY A 106 14.73 3.30 -0.39
C GLY A 106 16.17 2.84 -0.29
N VAL A 107 16.48 2.25 0.86
CA VAL A 107 17.77 1.65 1.17
C VAL A 107 17.53 0.27 1.78
N ASN A 108 18.39 -0.69 1.40
CA ASN A 108 18.49 -2.00 2.04
C ASN A 108 19.77 -2.01 2.88
N TYR A 109 19.71 -2.58 4.09
CA TYR A 109 20.88 -2.85 4.94
C TYR A 109 21.06 -4.36 5.07
N GLU A 110 22.25 -4.85 4.75
CA GLU A 110 22.57 -6.27 4.83
C GLU A 110 22.92 -6.64 6.27
N VAL A 111 22.08 -7.50 6.88
CA VAL A 111 22.30 -7.99 8.25
C VAL A 111 23.10 -9.29 8.19
N THR A 112 22.68 -10.20 7.31
CA THR A 112 23.39 -11.43 6.93
C THR A 112 23.23 -11.60 5.40
N PRO A 113 23.96 -12.54 4.75
CA PRO A 113 23.79 -12.79 3.32
C PRO A 113 22.34 -13.08 2.89
N GLU A 114 21.52 -13.64 3.80
CA GLU A 114 20.13 -14.04 3.55
C GLU A 114 19.09 -13.03 4.08
N VAL A 115 19.45 -12.21 5.08
CA VAL A 115 18.51 -11.30 5.77
C VAL A 115 18.91 -9.85 5.55
N LYS A 116 17.98 -9.07 5.01
CA LYS A 116 18.14 -7.63 4.79
C LYS A 116 17.03 -6.87 5.48
N HIS A 117 17.38 -5.77 6.14
CA HIS A 117 16.42 -4.77 6.56
C HIS A 117 16.21 -3.76 5.43
N TYR A 118 15.00 -3.22 5.29
CA TYR A 118 14.71 -2.21 4.28
C TYR A 118 13.96 -1.04 4.89
N ALA A 119 14.25 0.16 4.40
CA ALA A 119 13.49 1.36 4.67
C ALA A 119 13.23 2.07 3.33
N ALA A 120 11.98 2.43 3.07
CA ALA A 120 11.61 3.01 1.80
C ALA A 120 10.40 3.94 1.92
N ALA A 121 10.37 4.93 1.04
CA ALA A 121 9.20 5.75 0.77
C ALA A 121 8.64 5.35 -0.60
N ARG A 122 7.31 5.30 -0.70
CA ARG A 122 6.59 5.08 -1.96
C ARG A 122 5.52 6.13 -2.14
N TYR A 123 5.36 6.61 -3.37
CA TYR A 123 4.31 7.52 -3.79
C TYR A 123 3.41 6.82 -4.81
N PHE A 124 2.10 7.04 -4.71
CA PHE A 124 1.11 6.50 -5.63
C PHE A 124 0.39 7.63 -6.37
N GLY A 125 0.37 7.56 -7.70
CA GLY A 125 -0.57 8.30 -8.52
C GLY A 125 -1.76 7.40 -8.84
N SER A 126 -2.94 7.67 -8.27
CA SER A 126 -4.14 6.87 -8.50
C SER A 126 -4.99 7.43 -9.64
N PHE A 127 -5.47 6.53 -10.50
CA PHE A 127 -6.40 6.82 -11.58
C PHE A 127 -7.66 5.95 -11.40
N GLY A 128 -8.84 6.57 -11.47
CA GLY A 128 -10.12 5.85 -11.45
C GLY A 128 -10.80 5.66 -10.08
N ALA A 129 -10.27 6.24 -9.00
CA ALA A 129 -10.98 6.33 -7.72
C ALA A 129 -11.50 7.75 -7.48
N HIS A 130 -12.71 8.05 -7.96
CA HIS A 130 -13.47 9.20 -7.47
C HIS A 130 -14.15 8.81 -6.15
N PHE A 131 -13.73 9.47 -5.07
CA PHE A 131 -14.29 9.35 -3.71
C PHE A 131 -15.45 10.32 -3.53
#